data_AF-A0A959G7C4-F1
#
_entry.id   AF-A0A959G7C4-F1
#
_cell.length_a   1.000
_cell.length_b   1.000
_cell.length_c   1.000
_cell.angle_alpha   90.00
_cell.angle_beta   90.00
_cell.angle_gamma   90.00
#
_symmetry.space_group_name_H-M   'P 1'
#
loop_
_entity.id
_entity.type
_entity.pdbx_description
1 polymer ?
#
loop_
_entity_poly.entity_id
_entity_poly.type
_entity_poly.pdbx_seq_one_letter_code
_entity_poly.pdbx_strand_id
1 'polypeptide(L)' 'MTSKKSKVYKDKHGREFIKKAYFVGDKMKLKRIYLIDGMPADEFYLKNATQLDFYQNGDFEYLVPEEDTPENFSDENIPI' A
#
# COMPACT_ATOMS: atom_id res chain seq x y z
N MET A 1 13.35 -17.19 19.10
CA MET A 1 12.55 -17.70 17.96
C MET A 1 13.27 -17.35 16.67
N THR A 2 13.93 -18.30 16.01
CA THR A 2 14.52 -18.06 14.68
C THR A 2 13.39 -17.99 13.67
N SER A 3 13.07 -16.79 13.19
CA SER A 3 12.15 -16.58 12.07
C SER A 3 12.66 -17.39 10.87
N LYS A 4 11.89 -18.40 10.44
CA LYS A 4 12.15 -19.07 9.16
C LYS A 4 11.93 -18.05 8.06
N LYS A 5 12.99 -17.67 7.35
CA LYS A 5 12.87 -16.85 6.14
C LYS A 5 11.89 -17.54 5.20
N SER A 6 10.83 -16.81 4.82
CA SER A 6 9.84 -17.31 3.89
C SER A 6 10.47 -17.47 2.50
N LYS A 7 10.21 -18.59 1.83
CA LYS A 7 10.73 -18.82 0.48
C LYS A 7 10.07 -17.84 -0.50
N VAL A 8 10.90 -17.09 -1.23
CA VAL A 8 10.47 -16.21 -2.32
C VAL A 8 10.39 -17.02 -3.61
N TYR A 9 9.33 -16.77 -4.38
CA TYR A 9 9.04 -17.39 -5.68
C TYR A 9 8.99 -16.29 -6.75
N LYS A 10 9.15 -16.67 -8.02
CA LYS A 10 8.97 -15.78 -9.17
C LYS A 10 7.85 -16.29 -10.06
N ASP A 11 7.04 -15.40 -10.60
CA ASP A 11 6.02 -15.74 -11.60
C ASP A 11 6.61 -15.73 -13.02
N LYS A 12 5.76 -16.00 -14.02
CA LYS A 12 6.14 -15.98 -15.45
C LYS A 12 6.57 -14.61 -15.97
N HIS A 13 6.28 -13.54 -15.22
CA HIS A 13 6.65 -12.15 -15.53
C HIS A 13 7.85 -11.68 -14.70
N GLY A 14 8.48 -12.57 -13.94
CA GLY A 14 9.62 -12.25 -13.09
C GLY A 14 9.26 -11.56 -11.77
N ARG A 15 7.97 -11.39 -11.45
CA ARG A 15 7.52 -10.75 -10.21
C ARG A 15 7.76 -11.68 -9.03
N GLU A 16 8.38 -11.13 -7.99
CA GLU A 16 8.66 -11.86 -6.77
C GLU A 16 7.41 -11.95 -5.88
N PHE A 17 7.18 -13.10 -5.24
CA PHE A 17 6.06 -13.28 -4.32
C PHE A 17 6.36 -14.34 -3.25
N ILE A 18 5.70 -14.22 -2.12
CA ILE A 18 5.61 -15.27 -1.09
C ILE A 18 4.23 -15.92 -1.11
N LYS A 19 4.18 -17.20 -0.72
CA LYS A 19 2.91 -17.91 -0.52
C LYS A 19 2.52 -17.83 0.95
N LYS A 20 1.36 -17.25 1.23
CA LYS A 20 0.78 -17.20 2.58
C LYS A 20 -0.45 -18.08 2.63
N ALA A 21 -0.45 -19.07 3.54
CA ALA A 21 -1.63 -19.87 3.81
C ALA A 21 -2.63 -19.05 4.63
N TYR A 22 -3.91 -19.19 4.30
CA TYR A 22 -5.02 -18.60 5.03
C TYR A 22 -6.21 -19.56 5.00
N PHE A 23 -7.09 -19.46 5.98
CA PHE A 23 -8.28 -20.31 6.06
C PHE A 23 -9.50 -19.52 5.60
N VAL A 24 -10.38 -20.19 4.85
CA VAL A 24 -11.72 -19.68 4.51
C VAL A 24 -12.72 -20.75 4.97
N GLY A 25 -13.33 -20.52 6.13
CA GLY A 25 -13.97 -21.59 6.90
C GLY A 25 -12.93 -22.66 7.25
N ASP A 26 -13.26 -23.92 6.99
CA ASP A 26 -12.37 -25.06 7.25
C ASP A 26 -11.41 -25.40 6.09
N LYS A 27 -11.49 -24.66 4.97
CA LYS A 27 -10.65 -24.91 3.80
C LYS A 27 -9.40 -24.03 3.83
N MET A 28 -8.24 -24.67 3.83
CA MET A 28 -6.96 -23.99 3.66
C MET A 28 -6.80 -23.52 2.21
N LYS A 29 -6.46 -22.24 2.04
CA LYS A 29 -6.15 -21.60 0.76
C LYS A 29 -4.75 -20.98 0.81
N LEU A 30 -4.18 -20.71 -0.36
CA LEU A 30 -2.88 -20.06 -0.51
C LEU A 30 -3.05 -18.75 -1.28
N LYS A 31 -2.72 -17.63 -0.63
CA LYS A 31 -2.64 -16.31 -1.26
C LYS A 31 -1.20 -16.08 -1.74
N ARG A 32 -1.03 -15.49 -2.92
CA ARG A 32 0.25 -14.94 -3.37
C ARG A 32 0.34 -13.50 -2.88
N ILE A 33 1.39 -13.17 -2.14
CA ILE A 33 1.70 -11.80 -1.72
C ILE A 33 2.91 -11.38 -2.54
N TYR A 34 2.70 -10.46 -3.48
CA TYR A 34 3.78 -9.94 -4.32
C TYR A 34 4.71 -9.07 -3.49
N LEU A 35 5.98 -9.06 -3.88
CA LEU A 35 7.03 -8.27 -3.27
C LEU A 35 7.50 -7.19 -4.24
N ILE A 36 7.67 -5.97 -3.75
CA ILE A 36 8.35 -4.85 -4.41
C ILE A 36 9.56 -4.54 -3.54
N ASP A 37 10.77 -4.60 -4.11
CA ASP A 37 12.05 -4.43 -3.40
C ASP A 37 12.19 -5.27 -2.11
N GLY A 38 11.63 -6.50 -2.15
CA GLY A 38 11.66 -7.43 -1.01
C GLY A 38 10.62 -7.13 0.08
N MET A 39 9.81 -6.09 -0.06
CA MET A 39 8.70 -5.75 0.83
C MET A 39 7.36 -6.17 0.21
N PRO A 40 6.35 -6.61 0.98
CA PRO A 40 5.00 -6.83 0.46
C PRO A 40 4.48 -5.61 -0.30
N ALA A 41 3.88 -5.84 -1.47
CA ALA A 41 3.38 -4.77 -2.33
C ALA A 41 2.42 -3.83 -1.58
N ASP A 42 1.49 -4.39 -0.80
CA ASP A 42 0.54 -3.62 0.01
C ASP A 42 1.27 -2.67 0.98
N GLU A 43 2.34 -3.12 1.65
CA GLU A 43 3.15 -2.28 2.54
C GLU A 43 3.98 -1.24 1.78
N PHE A 44 4.45 -1.59 0.59
CA PHE A 44 5.17 -0.66 -0.28
C PHE A 44 4.26 0.49 -0.72
N TYR A 45 3.05 0.18 -1.20
CA TYR A 45 2.08 1.20 -1.59
C TYR A 45 1.67 2.06 -0.40
N LEU A 46 1.35 1.47 0.75
CA LEU A 46 0.99 2.25 1.93
C LEU A 46 2.07 3.26 2.34
N LYS A 47 3.35 2.96 2.11
CA LYS A 47 4.48 3.85 2.44
C LYS A 47 4.82 4.87 1.37
N ASN A 48 4.59 4.55 0.10
CA ASN A 48 5.09 5.35 -1.03
C ASN A 48 3.97 5.99 -1.86
N ALA A 49 2.73 5.52 -1.76
CA ALA A 49 1.61 6.06 -2.50
C ALA A 49 1.16 7.39 -1.89
N THR A 50 0.89 8.34 -2.78
CA THR A 50 0.29 9.63 -2.46
C THR A 50 -1.23 9.54 -2.48
N GLN A 51 -1.93 10.54 -1.95
CA GLN A 51 -3.39 10.65 -2.10
C GLN A 51 -3.82 10.59 -3.57
N LEU A 52 -3.03 11.15 -4.49
CA LEU A 52 -3.32 11.09 -5.93
C LEU A 52 -3.28 9.64 -6.45
N ASP A 53 -2.31 8.84 -6.01
CA ASP A 53 -2.21 7.43 -6.40
C ASP A 53 -3.43 6.63 -5.92
N PHE A 54 -3.87 6.86 -4.67
CA PHE A 54 -5.08 6.22 -4.13
C PHE A 54 -6.33 6.65 -4.90
N TYR A 55 -6.44 7.94 -5.25
CA TYR A 55 -7.55 8.47 -6.04
C TYR A 55 -7.61 7.82 -7.44
N GLN A 56 -6.47 7.70 -8.12
CA GLN A 56 -6.39 7.09 -9.45
C GLN A 56 -6.69 5.59 -9.45
N ASN A 57 -6.32 4.88 -8.38
CA ASN A 57 -6.60 3.45 -8.22
C ASN A 57 -8.03 3.16 -7.69
N GLY A 58 -8.77 4.19 -7.27
CA GLY A 58 -10.10 4.06 -6.67
C GLY A 58 -10.08 3.53 -5.24
N ASP A 59 -8.92 3.56 -4.59
CA ASP A 59 -8.67 3.02 -3.26
C ASP A 59 -9.01 4.08 -2.18
N PHE A 60 -10.25 4.58 -2.20
CA PHE A 60 -10.71 5.69 -1.37
C PHE A 60 -10.63 5.42 0.14
N GLU A 61 -10.60 4.15 0.55
CA GLU A 61 -10.45 3.72 1.96
C GLU A 61 -9.13 4.18 2.59
N TYR A 62 -8.11 4.49 1.78
CA TYR A 62 -6.82 4.99 2.23
C TYR A 62 -6.65 6.51 2.08
N LEU A 63 -7.66 7.21 1.58
CA LEU A 63 -7.66 8.67 1.59
C LEU A 63 -7.88 9.15 3.02
N VAL A 64 -6.81 9.60 3.66
CA VAL A 64 -6.92 10.36 4.90
C VAL A 64 -7.52 11.72 4.51
N PRO A 65 -8.65 12.15 5.11
CA PRO A 65 -9.12 13.52 4.95
C PRO A 65 -7.98 14.45 5.36
N GLU A 66 -7.69 15.47 4.54
CA GLU A 66 -6.80 16.53 5.00
C GLU A 66 -7.40 17.05 6.32
N GLU A 67 -6.70 16.85 7.45
CA GLU A 67 -7.05 17.61 8.65
C GLU A 67 -6.97 19.06 8.23
N ASP A 68 -8.00 19.85 8.58
CA ASP A 68 -8.11 21.28 8.29
C ASP A 68 -6.79 21.98 8.68
N THR A 69 -5.82 22.01 7.77
CA THR A 69 -4.68 22.87 7.90
C THR A 69 -5.30 24.25 7.86
N PRO A 70 -5.19 25.07 8.92
CA PRO A 70 -5.73 26.41 8.86
C PRO A 70 -5.07 27.06 7.65
N GLU A 71 -5.88 27.29 6.62
CA GLU A 71 -5.50 28.06 5.47
C GLU A 71 -5.09 29.42 6.02
N ASN A 72 -3.79 29.61 6.21
CA ASN A 72 -3.24 30.95 6.23
C ASN A 72 -3.29 31.43 4.79
N PHE A 73 -4.50 31.65 4.28
CA PHE A 73 -4.74 32.70 3.29
C PHE A 73 -4.49 34.01 4.02
N SER A 74 -3.22 34.36 4.17
CA SER A 74 -2.89 35.76 4.37
C SER A 74 -3.32 36.46 3.09
N ASP A 75 -4.41 37.20 3.17
CA ASP A 75 -4.79 38.24 2.21
C ASP A 75 -3.59 39.21 2.09
N GLU A 76 -2.66 38.90 1.19
CA GLU A 76 -1.64 39.85 0.76
C GLU A 76 -2.34 40.93 -0.08
N ASN A 77 -2.67 42.03 0.61
CA ASN A 77 -2.71 43.41 0.13
C ASN A 77 -2.71 43.58 -1.40
N ILE A 78 -3.89 43.82 -1.96
CA ILE A 78 -3.99 44.53 -3.24
C ILE A 78 -4.19 46.03 -2.90
N PRO A 79 -3.17 46.90 -3.06
CA PRO A 79 -3.39 48.34 -2.94
C PRO A 79 -4.22 48.83 -4.14
N ILE A 80 -5.23 49.66 -3.84
CA ILE A 80 -6.06 50.40 -4.81
C ILE A 80 -5.29 51.62 -5.30
#